data_AF-A0A916I5X8-F1
#
_entry.id   AF-A0A916I5X8-F1
#
_cell.length_a   1.000
_cell.length_b   1.000
_cell.length_c   1.000
_cell.angle_alpha   90.00
_cell.angle_beta   90.00
_cell.angle_gamma   90.00
#
_symmetry.space_group_name_H-M   'P 1'
#
loop_
_entity.id
_entity.type
_entity.pdbx_description
1 polymer ?
#
loop_
_entity_poly.entity_id
_entity_poly.type
_entity_poly.pdbx_seq_one_letter_code
_entity_poly.pdbx_strand_id
1 'polypeptide(L)'
;MFTHVAARMTCWPPTRPFQAVLQSIRYLLNRSLCFRLEREFAGSDFHRRINRALARHTQQTKGEFMYKHRRHWLPVLASFILSACGGGDDSREETIYVSSNLTECTSLVAHLCMLTRASLDAPSTPFYGEINGFQYEWGSTYRLKVKITTVANPPADSPSESYSLVEVLDKSPVPAATVFQIPIGRSNESITKTSATDVYRLHQTKDFACQPSDCQTLFVSLEEGYGVLLEFDHQNQPTQPLHLLRVACFAPPDTFRATCM
;
A
#
# COMPACT_ATOMS: atom_id res chain seq x y z
N MET A 1 37.19 -31.05 51.58
CA MET A 1 38.19 -31.34 50.53
C MET A 1 37.43 -31.49 49.23
N PHE A 2 37.49 -30.46 48.39
CA PHE A 2 36.80 -30.38 47.10
C PHE A 2 37.57 -31.18 46.05
N THR A 3 36.88 -32.01 45.27
CA THR A 3 37.30 -32.38 43.91
C THR A 3 36.08 -32.73 43.06
N HIS A 4 35.88 -31.93 42.01
CA HIS A 4 34.98 -32.18 40.89
C HIS A 4 35.40 -33.43 40.10
N VAL A 5 34.44 -34.20 39.60
CA VAL A 5 34.63 -35.04 38.41
C VAL A 5 33.41 -34.94 37.50
N ALA A 6 33.70 -34.57 36.26
CA ALA A 6 32.78 -34.34 35.16
C ALA A 6 32.14 -35.64 34.63
N ALA A 7 30.87 -35.57 34.24
CA ALA A 7 30.21 -36.64 33.51
C ALA A 7 30.56 -36.55 32.02
N ARG A 8 31.27 -37.57 31.51
CA ARG A 8 31.48 -37.84 30.09
C ARG A 8 30.23 -38.49 29.50
N MET A 9 29.70 -37.92 28.41
CA MET A 9 28.76 -38.58 27.51
C MET A 9 29.51 -39.56 26.61
N THR A 10 29.12 -40.83 26.64
CA THR A 10 29.50 -41.83 25.63
C THR A 10 28.24 -42.26 24.88
N CYS A 11 28.15 -41.87 23.61
CA CYS A 11 27.21 -42.42 22.64
C CYS A 11 27.70 -43.81 22.20
N TRP A 12 26.86 -44.84 22.31
CA TRP A 12 26.82 -45.95 21.34
C TRP A 12 25.36 -46.40 21.16
N PRO A 13 24.98 -46.92 19.98
CA PRO A 13 23.60 -46.92 19.50
C PRO A 13 22.87 -48.25 19.77
N PRO A 14 21.52 -48.28 19.75
CA PRO A 14 20.79 -49.48 19.39
C PRO A 14 20.31 -49.44 17.93
N THR A 15 20.46 -50.61 17.33
CA THR A 15 20.11 -51.08 15.99
C THR A 15 18.65 -50.86 15.61
N ARG A 16 18.41 -50.52 14.32
CA ARG A 16 17.09 -50.54 13.66
C ARG A 16 16.71 -51.99 13.27
N PRO A 17 15.44 -52.32 12.96
CA PRO A 17 14.87 -52.01 11.64
C PRO A 17 13.41 -51.47 11.62
N PHE A 18 13.16 -50.55 10.68
CA PHE A 18 11.91 -50.35 9.92
C PHE A 18 10.58 -50.03 10.63
N GLN A 19 10.24 -48.74 10.67
CA GLN A 19 9.05 -48.23 9.98
C GLN A 19 9.28 -46.75 9.60
N ALA A 20 9.33 -46.53 8.28
CA ALA A 20 9.53 -45.24 7.65
C ALA A 20 8.23 -44.43 7.71
N VAL A 21 8.36 -43.13 8.04
CA VAL A 21 7.57 -41.98 7.55
C VAL A 21 7.91 -40.70 8.35
N LEU A 22 8.58 -40.78 9.51
CA LEU A 22 9.06 -39.59 10.25
C LEU A 22 10.51 -39.20 9.93
N GLN A 23 10.85 -39.00 8.66
CA GLN A 23 12.18 -38.48 8.25
C GLN A 23 12.15 -37.22 7.38
N SER A 24 10.98 -36.58 7.20
CA SER A 24 10.90 -35.31 6.46
C SER A 24 11.10 -34.07 7.35
N ILE A 25 10.96 -34.19 8.67
CA ILE A 25 10.99 -33.03 9.60
C ILE A 25 12.40 -32.72 10.13
N ARG A 26 13.37 -33.64 9.98
CA ARG A 26 14.73 -33.44 10.55
C ARG A 26 15.72 -32.73 9.62
N TYR A 27 15.35 -32.43 8.37
CA TYR A 27 16.23 -31.75 7.42
C TYR A 27 15.96 -30.22 7.30
N LEU A 28 14.86 -29.72 7.87
CA LEU A 28 14.51 -28.28 7.80
C LEU A 28 14.79 -27.48 9.08
N LEU A 29 15.23 -28.12 10.17
CA LEU A 29 15.56 -27.46 11.43
C LEU A 29 17.06 -27.19 11.64
N ASN A 30 17.89 -27.25 10.58
CA ASN A 30 19.33 -27.01 10.69
C ASN A 30 19.88 -26.01 9.64
N ARG A 31 19.06 -25.02 9.23
CA ARG A 31 19.48 -23.98 8.28
C ARG A 31 19.38 -22.54 8.82
N SER A 32 19.26 -22.36 10.14
CA SER A 32 19.11 -21.05 10.79
C SER A 32 20.29 -20.61 11.66
N LEU A 33 21.46 -21.26 11.60
CA LEU A 33 22.63 -20.90 12.42
C LEU A 33 23.93 -20.57 11.65
N CYS A 34 23.83 -20.12 10.39
CA CYS A 34 25.02 -19.63 9.64
C CYS A 34 24.91 -18.19 9.12
N PHE A 35 23.89 -17.40 9.49
CA PHE A 35 23.80 -16.00 9.05
C PHE A 35 23.60 -15.04 10.21
N ARG A 36 24.58 -14.99 11.12
CA ARG A 36 24.76 -13.87 12.04
C ARG A 36 26.18 -13.88 12.63
N LEU A 37 27.18 -13.38 11.89
CA LEU A 37 28.49 -13.00 12.42
C LEU A 37 29.36 -12.27 11.37
N GLU A 38 28.92 -11.09 10.89
CA GLU A 38 29.81 -10.08 10.26
C GLU A 38 29.26 -8.65 10.40
N ARG A 39 28.76 -8.29 11.58
CA ARG A 39 28.51 -6.88 11.91
C ARG A 39 28.73 -6.66 13.39
N GLU A 40 29.99 -6.50 13.76
CA GLU A 40 30.44 -5.76 14.93
C GLU A 40 31.97 -5.90 15.01
N PHE A 41 32.70 -5.01 14.34
CA PHE A 41 34.01 -4.49 14.76
C PHE A 41 34.46 -3.43 13.74
N ALA A 42 33.90 -2.24 13.86
CA ALA A 42 34.54 -1.01 13.38
C ALA A 42 34.03 0.14 14.24
N GLY A 43 34.48 0.14 15.50
CA GLY A 43 34.42 1.31 16.37
C GLY A 43 35.47 2.33 15.94
N SER A 44 35.08 3.59 16.10
CA SER A 44 35.82 4.84 15.96
C SER A 44 37.21 4.84 16.61
N ASP A 45 38.20 5.47 15.96
CA ASP A 45 38.75 6.75 16.43
C ASP A 45 39.93 7.29 15.61
N PHE A 46 40.04 8.62 15.63
CA PHE A 46 41.28 9.41 15.64
C PHE A 46 41.95 9.94 14.35
N HIS A 47 41.59 11.19 14.05
CA HIS A 47 42.40 12.33 13.56
C HIS A 47 43.84 12.12 13.05
N ARG A 48 44.07 12.60 11.81
CA ARG A 48 45.19 13.52 11.46
C ARG A 48 44.91 14.14 10.08
N ARG A 49 44.73 15.47 10.02
CA ARG A 49 45.71 16.46 9.51
C ARG A 49 46.07 16.21 8.03
N ILE A 50 45.99 17.16 7.10
CA ILE A 50 46.12 18.62 7.17
C ILE A 50 45.69 19.21 5.82
N ASN A 51 45.14 20.42 5.90
CA ASN A 51 44.93 21.40 4.85
C ASN A 51 45.99 21.45 3.75
N ARG A 52 45.55 21.49 2.48
CA ARG A 52 46.09 22.37 1.42
C ARG A 52 44.96 22.63 0.42
N ALA A 53 44.78 23.79 -0.19
CA ALA A 53 45.12 25.18 0.09
C ALA A 53 44.25 25.97 -0.91
N LEU A 54 43.58 27.02 -0.43
CA LEU A 54 43.05 28.10 -1.26
C LEU A 54 44.20 28.88 -1.90
N ALA A 55 44.11 29.17 -3.20
CA ALA A 55 44.56 30.42 -3.84
C ALA A 55 44.23 30.32 -5.34
N ARG A 56 43.27 31.11 -5.85
CA ARG A 56 43.48 32.41 -6.52
C ARG A 56 44.53 32.34 -7.64
N HIS A 57 44.08 32.55 -8.88
CA HIS A 57 44.64 33.62 -9.73
C HIS A 57 43.67 33.92 -10.90
N THR A 58 42.98 35.05 -10.77
CA THR A 58 42.59 35.91 -11.88
C THR A 58 43.85 36.35 -12.63
N GLN A 59 43.87 36.19 -13.96
CA GLN A 59 44.60 37.08 -14.84
C GLN A 59 43.77 37.43 -16.06
N GLN A 60 43.53 38.74 -16.14
CA GLN A 60 42.95 39.51 -17.20
C GLN A 60 44.11 39.96 -18.08
N THR A 61 44.08 39.68 -19.39
CA THR A 61 44.92 40.39 -20.37
C THR A 61 44.08 40.80 -21.56
N LYS A 62 43.91 42.12 -21.66
CA LYS A 62 43.50 42.84 -22.85
C LYS A 62 44.44 42.50 -24.02
N GLY A 63 43.86 42.27 -25.18
CA GLY A 63 44.55 42.26 -26.46
C GLY A 63 43.55 42.64 -27.54
N GLU A 64 43.29 43.94 -27.67
CA GLU A 64 42.62 44.51 -28.84
C GLU A 64 43.52 44.30 -30.06
N PHE A 65 43.04 43.55 -31.05
CA PHE A 65 43.56 43.63 -32.40
C PHE A 65 42.41 43.90 -33.36
N MET A 66 42.38 45.16 -33.83
CA MET A 66 41.69 45.61 -35.02
C MET A 66 41.91 44.62 -36.18
N TYR A 67 40.82 44.07 -36.74
CA TYR A 67 40.85 43.58 -38.12
C TYR A 67 39.76 44.24 -38.96
N LYS A 68 40.23 44.82 -40.06
CA LYS A 68 39.59 45.77 -40.96
C LYS A 68 38.62 45.06 -41.90
N HIS A 69 37.47 45.70 -42.10
CA HIS A 69 36.45 45.39 -43.10
C HIS A 69 37.01 44.94 -44.46
N ARG A 70 36.49 43.82 -44.99
CA ARG A 70 36.26 43.68 -46.43
C ARG A 70 35.00 42.85 -46.72
N ARG A 71 34.26 43.36 -47.69
CA ARG A 71 32.86 43.10 -48.04
C ARG A 71 32.64 41.80 -48.83
N HIS A 72 31.49 41.18 -48.52
CA HIS A 72 30.59 40.35 -49.35
C HIS A 72 30.98 38.88 -49.59
N TRP A 73 30.14 37.94 -49.10
CA TRP A 73 29.24 37.07 -49.86
C TRP A 73 28.24 36.38 -48.89
N LEU A 74 27.05 36.06 -49.40
CA LEU A 74 25.79 35.69 -48.73
C LEU A 74 25.75 34.17 -48.34
N PRO A 75 24.67 33.68 -47.68
CA PRO A 75 24.65 33.10 -46.33
C PRO A 75 24.77 31.56 -46.28
N VAL A 76 25.39 31.01 -45.25
CA VAL A 76 25.17 29.60 -44.85
C VAL A 76 24.55 29.61 -43.45
N LEU A 77 23.23 29.62 -43.43
CA LEU A 77 22.38 29.29 -42.29
C LEU A 77 22.56 27.80 -41.99
N ALA A 78 23.65 27.42 -41.33
CA ALA A 78 23.76 26.13 -40.68
C ALA A 78 23.08 26.24 -39.31
N SER A 79 21.75 26.23 -39.34
CA SER A 79 20.91 26.10 -38.15
C SER A 79 21.11 24.70 -37.58
N PHE A 80 22.04 24.58 -36.63
CA PHE A 80 22.22 23.40 -35.80
C PHE A 80 20.98 23.30 -34.89
N ILE A 81 19.97 22.55 -35.34
CA ILE A 81 18.82 22.22 -34.51
C ILE A 81 19.31 21.21 -33.47
N LEU A 82 19.58 21.70 -32.27
CA LEU A 82 19.65 20.86 -31.07
C LEU A 82 18.26 20.27 -30.87
N SER A 83 18.02 19.05 -31.38
CA SER A 83 16.94 18.20 -30.90
C SER A 83 17.21 17.91 -29.44
N ALA A 84 16.66 18.74 -28.55
CA ALA A 84 16.46 18.39 -27.16
C ALA A 84 15.48 17.22 -27.14
N CYS A 85 16.00 16.02 -27.03
CA CYS A 85 15.22 14.84 -26.72
C CYS A 85 14.67 15.07 -25.29
N GLY A 86 13.44 15.57 -25.20
CA GLY A 86 12.73 15.69 -23.93
C GLY A 86 12.44 14.30 -23.42
N GLY A 87 13.32 13.79 -22.55
CA GLY A 87 13.01 12.63 -21.71
C GLY A 87 11.93 13.05 -20.72
N GLY A 88 10.67 13.05 -21.18
CA GLY A 88 9.51 13.27 -20.33
C GLY A 88 9.26 12.04 -19.48
N ASP A 89 9.14 12.24 -18.17
CA ASP A 89 8.52 11.30 -17.25
C ASP A 89 7.13 10.93 -17.81
N ASP A 90 6.90 9.65 -18.15
CA ASP A 90 5.60 9.18 -18.70
C ASP A 90 4.56 9.29 -17.60
N SER A 91 3.93 10.45 -17.55
CA SER A 91 3.03 10.83 -16.49
C SER A 91 1.95 11.76 -17.01
N ARG A 92 0.76 11.61 -16.44
CA ARG A 92 -0.44 12.38 -16.79
C ARG A 92 -1.16 12.80 -15.52
N GLU A 93 -1.88 13.91 -15.59
CA GLU A 93 -2.74 14.35 -14.49
C GLU A 93 -4.20 14.05 -14.84
N GLU A 94 -4.94 13.53 -13.86
CA GLU A 94 -6.35 13.24 -14.00
C GLU A 94 -7.16 13.73 -12.81
N THR A 95 -8.44 13.99 -13.04
CA THR A 95 -9.40 14.23 -11.97
C THR A 95 -10.16 12.94 -11.69
N ILE A 96 -10.14 12.49 -10.44
CA ILE A 96 -10.90 11.34 -9.96
C ILE A 96 -11.85 11.77 -8.85
N TYR A 97 -12.98 11.08 -8.75
CA TYR A 97 -13.97 11.31 -7.70
C TYR A 97 -13.94 10.14 -6.74
N VAL A 98 -13.80 10.41 -5.44
CA VAL A 98 -13.76 9.39 -4.37
C VAL A 98 -15.07 9.45 -3.58
N SER A 99 -15.71 8.30 -3.38
CA SER A 99 -16.95 8.19 -2.60
C SER A 99 -16.71 8.29 -1.09
N SER A 100 -17.78 8.46 -0.32
CA SER A 100 -17.75 8.64 1.14
C SER A 100 -17.60 7.37 1.96
N ASN A 101 -17.72 6.21 1.32
CA ASN A 101 -17.53 4.89 1.91
C ASN A 101 -16.48 4.07 1.14
N LEU A 102 -15.88 3.12 1.85
CA LEU A 102 -15.03 2.09 1.25
C LEU A 102 -15.88 0.85 0.90
N THR A 103 -15.34 -0.01 0.04
CA THR A 103 -15.90 -1.31 -0.31
C THR A 103 -14.90 -2.42 -0.03
N GLU A 104 -15.36 -3.65 0.17
CA GLU A 104 -14.46 -4.80 0.10
C GLU A 104 -13.88 -4.92 -1.30
N CYS A 105 -12.58 -5.20 -1.34
CA CYS A 105 -11.81 -5.51 -2.52
C CYS A 105 -10.78 -6.58 -2.17
N THR A 106 -10.35 -7.33 -3.18
CA THR A 106 -9.36 -8.39 -3.01
C THR A 106 -8.24 -8.19 -4.02
N SER A 107 -7.02 -8.12 -3.50
CA SER A 107 -5.79 -8.29 -4.28
C SER A 107 -5.16 -9.61 -3.83
N LEU A 108 -4.09 -9.56 -3.04
CA LEU A 108 -3.54 -10.74 -2.35
C LEU A 108 -4.41 -11.18 -1.15
N VAL A 109 -5.00 -10.21 -0.46
CA VAL A 109 -5.91 -10.42 0.68
C VAL A 109 -7.12 -9.51 0.54
N ALA A 110 -8.25 -9.93 1.12
CA ALA A 110 -9.44 -9.08 1.21
C ALA A 110 -9.17 -7.93 2.19
N HIS A 111 -9.57 -6.72 1.81
CA HIS A 111 -9.45 -5.50 2.60
C HIS A 111 -10.46 -4.46 2.10
N LEU A 112 -10.44 -3.26 2.69
CA LEU A 112 -11.27 -2.13 2.26
C LEU A 112 -10.51 -1.23 1.28
N CYS A 113 -11.10 -1.00 0.10
CA CYS A 113 -10.62 -0.07 -0.92
C CYS A 113 -11.53 1.14 -1.05
N MET A 114 -10.94 2.25 -1.51
CA MET A 114 -11.70 3.41 -1.96
C MET A 114 -12.57 3.05 -3.17
N LEU A 115 -13.75 3.65 -3.25
CA LEU A 115 -14.56 3.64 -4.47
C LEU A 115 -14.28 4.92 -5.25
N THR A 116 -13.84 4.78 -6.50
CA THR A 116 -13.54 5.90 -7.39
C THR A 116 -14.36 5.87 -8.66
N ARG A 117 -14.52 7.02 -9.32
CA ARG A 117 -15.10 7.14 -10.66
C ARG A 117 -14.41 8.26 -11.45
N ALA A 118 -14.35 8.11 -12.76
CA ALA A 118 -13.70 9.08 -13.66
C ALA A 118 -14.51 10.38 -13.83
N SER A 119 -15.84 10.29 -13.73
CA SER A 119 -16.77 11.42 -13.78
C SER A 119 -17.98 11.13 -12.90
N LEU A 120 -18.83 12.14 -12.65
CA LEU A 120 -20.04 11.96 -11.85
C LEU A 120 -21.02 10.95 -12.45
N ASP A 121 -21.05 10.83 -13.78
CA ASP A 121 -21.91 9.92 -14.55
C ASP A 121 -21.29 8.53 -14.79
N ALA A 122 -19.99 8.36 -14.48
CA ALA A 122 -19.31 7.08 -14.64
C ALA A 122 -19.63 6.12 -13.47
N PRO A 123 -19.64 4.79 -13.72
CA PRO A 123 -19.81 3.82 -12.65
C PRO A 123 -18.65 3.90 -11.64
N SER A 124 -18.97 3.67 -10.36
CA SER A 124 -17.94 3.55 -9.32
C SER A 124 -17.24 2.19 -9.40
N THR A 125 -15.93 2.21 -9.23
CA THR A 125 -15.07 1.03 -9.23
C THR A 125 -14.16 1.04 -8.00
N PRO A 126 -13.82 -0.13 -7.42
CA PRO A 126 -12.80 -0.20 -6.39
C PRO A 126 -11.45 0.28 -6.91
N PHE A 127 -10.75 1.09 -6.11
CA PHE A 127 -9.39 1.54 -6.36
C PHE A 127 -8.42 0.71 -5.53
N TYR A 128 -7.63 -0.14 -6.20
CA TYR A 128 -6.79 -1.18 -5.59
C TYR A 128 -5.41 -0.70 -5.12
N GLY A 129 -5.14 0.59 -5.20
CA GLY A 129 -3.85 1.18 -4.83
C GLY A 129 -3.99 2.23 -3.74
N GLU A 130 -2.88 2.90 -3.48
CA GLU A 130 -2.83 4.10 -2.63
C GLU A 130 -2.57 5.33 -3.50
N ILE A 131 -2.99 6.49 -3.01
CA ILE A 131 -2.65 7.78 -3.62
C ILE A 131 -1.67 8.45 -2.67
N ASN A 132 -0.40 8.53 -3.06
CA ASN A 132 0.64 9.11 -2.22
C ASN A 132 0.29 10.56 -1.85
N GLY A 133 0.27 10.86 -0.55
CA GLY A 133 -0.09 12.18 -0.02
C GLY A 133 -1.60 12.41 0.20
N PHE A 134 -2.45 11.42 -0.10
CA PHE A 134 -3.88 11.47 0.21
C PHE A 134 -4.19 10.61 1.44
N GLN A 135 -5.00 11.15 2.36
CA GLN A 135 -5.55 10.42 3.49
C GLN A 135 -7.07 10.45 3.41
N TYR A 136 -7.65 9.26 3.30
CA TYR A 136 -9.09 9.09 3.22
C TYR A 136 -9.75 9.27 4.59
N GLU A 137 -10.88 9.97 4.62
CA GLU A 137 -11.77 10.05 5.78
C GLU A 137 -13.17 9.56 5.43
N TRP A 138 -13.72 8.69 6.27
CA TRP A 138 -15.09 8.20 6.13
C TRP A 138 -16.12 9.34 6.16
N GLY A 139 -17.17 9.24 5.37
CA GLY A 139 -18.25 10.24 5.35
C GLY A 139 -17.93 11.51 4.58
N SER A 140 -16.84 11.53 3.79
CA SER A 140 -16.53 12.66 2.90
C SER A 140 -16.40 12.18 1.46
N THR A 141 -17.01 12.89 0.52
CA THR A 141 -16.71 12.73 -0.90
C THR A 141 -15.59 13.66 -1.30
N TYR A 142 -14.79 13.25 -2.29
CA TYR A 142 -13.66 14.02 -2.76
C TYR A 142 -13.67 14.15 -4.28
N ARG A 143 -13.17 15.28 -4.77
CA ARG A 143 -12.69 15.43 -6.14
C ARG A 143 -11.20 15.71 -6.07
N LEU A 144 -10.40 14.78 -6.56
CA LEU A 144 -8.93 14.83 -6.44
C LEU A 144 -8.33 15.03 -7.82
N LYS A 145 -7.34 15.91 -7.90
CA LYS A 145 -6.40 15.95 -9.01
C LYS A 145 -5.20 15.07 -8.64
N VAL A 146 -4.94 14.04 -9.44
CA VAL A 146 -3.86 13.08 -9.20
C VAL A 146 -2.89 13.08 -10.37
N LYS A 147 -1.60 12.89 -10.08
CA LYS A 147 -0.57 12.58 -11.07
C LYS A 147 -0.38 11.07 -11.09
N ILE A 148 -0.58 10.49 -12.28
CA ILE A 148 -0.38 9.08 -12.58
C ILE A 148 0.95 8.98 -13.33
N THR A 149 1.87 8.19 -12.80
CA THR A 149 3.18 7.92 -13.43
C THR A 149 3.28 6.45 -13.79
N THR A 150 3.60 6.16 -15.05
CA THR A 150 3.88 4.80 -15.52
C THR A 150 5.19 4.32 -14.90
N VAL A 151 5.15 3.16 -14.24
CA VAL A 151 6.33 2.55 -13.62
C VAL A 151 7.06 1.76 -14.70
N ALA A 152 8.29 2.18 -15.04
CA ALA A 152 9.10 1.46 -16.02
C ALA A 152 9.57 0.10 -15.45
N ASN A 153 9.28 -0.98 -16.18
CA ASN A 153 9.61 -2.36 -15.80
C ASN A 153 9.14 -2.72 -14.38
N PRO A 154 7.82 -2.68 -14.11
CA PRO A 154 7.32 -3.02 -12.78
C PRO A 154 7.65 -4.49 -12.47
N PRO A 155 7.97 -4.83 -11.20
CA PRO A 155 8.01 -6.23 -10.76
C PRO A 155 6.70 -6.95 -11.13
N ALA A 156 6.76 -8.28 -11.32
CA ALA A 156 5.61 -9.07 -11.77
C ALA A 156 4.34 -8.88 -10.91
N ASP A 157 4.51 -8.64 -9.60
CA ASP A 157 3.42 -8.49 -8.62
C ASP A 157 3.20 -7.02 -8.20
N SER A 158 3.62 -6.06 -9.02
CA SER A 158 3.48 -4.62 -8.73
C SER A 158 2.64 -3.92 -9.79
N PRO A 159 1.89 -2.87 -9.41
CA PRO A 159 1.11 -2.11 -10.37
C PRO A 159 2.04 -1.42 -11.38
N SER A 160 1.58 -1.32 -12.62
CA SER A 160 2.26 -0.60 -13.70
C SER A 160 2.12 0.92 -13.60
N GLU A 161 1.29 1.41 -12.68
CA GLU A 161 1.04 2.82 -12.45
C GLU A 161 1.20 3.17 -10.97
N SER A 162 1.70 4.36 -10.70
CA SER A 162 1.76 4.95 -9.36
C SER A 162 0.96 6.25 -9.33
N TYR A 163 0.29 6.50 -8.20
CA TYR A 163 -0.61 7.63 -8.03
C TYR A 163 -0.07 8.56 -6.94
N SER A 164 -0.08 9.85 -7.21
CA SER A 164 0.28 10.89 -6.25
C SER A 164 -0.74 12.02 -6.27
N LEU A 165 -1.07 12.54 -5.09
CA LEU A 165 -1.99 13.66 -4.97
C LEU A 165 -1.31 14.93 -5.48
N VAL A 166 -1.94 15.60 -6.45
CA VAL A 166 -1.55 16.94 -6.88
C VAL A 166 -2.34 17.97 -6.07
N GLU A 167 -3.66 17.80 -5.98
CA GLU A 167 -4.55 18.75 -5.33
C GLU A 167 -5.87 18.10 -4.90
N VAL A 168 -6.42 18.53 -3.75
CA VAL A 168 -7.82 18.25 -3.39
C VAL A 168 -8.68 19.38 -3.95
N LEU A 169 -9.36 19.12 -5.06
CA LEU A 169 -10.20 20.11 -5.75
C LEU A 169 -11.53 20.37 -5.03
N ASP A 170 -12.05 19.36 -4.34
CA ASP A 170 -13.22 19.45 -3.48
C ASP A 170 -13.17 18.38 -2.39
N LYS A 171 -13.64 18.72 -1.19
CA LYS A 171 -13.94 17.79 -0.10
C LYS A 171 -15.25 18.24 0.55
N SER A 172 -16.24 17.36 0.54
CA SER A 172 -17.57 17.65 1.06
C SER A 172 -18.05 16.51 1.98
N PRO A 173 -18.45 16.79 3.23
CA PRO A 173 -19.07 15.78 4.07
C PRO A 173 -20.46 15.41 3.53
N VAL A 174 -20.83 14.14 3.62
CA VAL A 174 -22.18 13.70 3.26
C VAL A 174 -23.14 13.88 4.43
N PRO A 175 -24.46 13.99 4.20
CA PRO A 175 -25.44 14.02 5.29
C PRO A 175 -25.35 12.77 6.18
N ALA A 176 -25.59 12.91 7.49
CA ALA A 176 -25.48 11.79 8.45
C ALA A 176 -26.37 10.59 8.09
N ALA A 177 -27.56 10.85 7.57
CA ALA A 177 -28.54 9.84 7.15
C ALA A 177 -28.24 9.22 5.76
N THR A 178 -27.09 9.54 5.17
CA THR A 178 -26.70 8.96 3.87
C THR A 178 -26.39 7.49 4.06
N VAL A 179 -27.16 6.64 3.39
CA VAL A 179 -27.03 5.18 3.44
C VAL A 179 -26.04 4.71 2.39
N PHE A 180 -25.21 3.75 2.75
CA PHE A 180 -24.31 3.06 1.84
C PHE A 180 -24.25 1.57 2.18
N GLN A 181 -23.75 0.79 1.23
CA GLN A 181 -23.63 -0.66 1.39
C GLN A 181 -22.18 -1.10 1.26
N ILE A 182 -21.80 -2.09 2.05
CA ILE A 182 -20.52 -2.79 1.93
C ILE A 182 -20.79 -4.28 1.69
N PRO A 183 -20.46 -4.80 0.51
CA PRO A 183 -20.52 -6.23 0.24
C PRO A 183 -19.33 -6.94 0.87
N ILE A 184 -19.57 -8.09 1.50
CA ILE A 184 -18.55 -8.94 2.14
C ILE A 184 -18.73 -10.36 1.62
N GLY A 185 -17.83 -10.82 0.75
CA GLY A 185 -17.94 -12.12 0.11
C GLY A 185 -17.62 -13.29 1.04
N ARG A 186 -16.74 -13.08 2.03
CA ARG A 186 -16.34 -14.09 3.04
C ARG A 186 -16.34 -13.46 4.42
N SER A 187 -17.49 -13.56 5.09
CA SER A 187 -17.75 -12.77 6.29
C SER A 187 -17.00 -13.25 7.53
N ASN A 188 -16.82 -14.56 7.70
CA ASN A 188 -16.12 -15.17 8.84
C ASN A 188 -14.62 -14.79 8.94
N GLU A 189 -13.96 -14.54 7.81
CA GLU A 189 -12.56 -14.09 7.75
C GLU A 189 -12.44 -12.56 7.82
N SER A 190 -13.46 -11.86 7.31
CA SER A 190 -13.45 -10.40 7.12
C SER A 190 -14.04 -9.61 8.29
N ILE A 191 -14.88 -10.24 9.11
CA ILE A 191 -15.58 -9.61 10.23
C ILE A 191 -15.23 -10.35 11.52
N THR A 192 -14.69 -9.62 12.49
CA THR A 192 -14.29 -10.17 13.79
C THR A 192 -15.02 -9.48 14.93
N LYS A 193 -15.38 -10.22 15.98
CA LYS A 193 -16.00 -9.65 17.19
C LYS A 193 -14.91 -9.12 18.12
N THR A 194 -15.01 -7.85 18.54
CA THR A 194 -13.85 -7.16 19.16
C THR A 194 -13.64 -7.49 20.65
N SER A 195 -14.68 -7.75 21.46
CA SER A 195 -14.65 -8.54 22.73
C SER A 195 -15.58 -8.10 23.88
N ALA A 196 -16.34 -6.98 23.83
CA ALA A 196 -17.11 -6.54 25.01
C ALA A 196 -18.52 -5.96 24.77
N THR A 197 -18.86 -5.62 23.53
CA THR A 197 -20.13 -4.99 23.15
C THR A 197 -20.54 -5.53 21.78
N ASP A 198 -21.75 -5.23 21.33
CA ASP A 198 -22.27 -5.51 19.97
C ASP A 198 -21.51 -4.70 18.89
N VAL A 199 -20.18 -4.77 18.96
CA VAL A 199 -19.20 -4.08 18.14
C VAL A 199 -18.34 -5.12 17.44
N TYR A 200 -18.33 -5.00 16.13
CA TYR A 200 -17.60 -5.84 15.21
C TYR A 200 -16.55 -4.99 14.50
N ARG A 201 -15.51 -5.65 14.00
CA ARG A 201 -14.43 -5.04 13.24
C ARG A 201 -14.39 -5.64 11.85
N LEU A 202 -14.53 -4.75 10.87
CA LEU A 202 -14.45 -5.03 9.45
C LEU A 202 -13.00 -4.90 8.97
N HIS A 203 -12.47 -5.95 8.36
CA HIS A 203 -11.13 -6.03 7.75
C HIS A 203 -10.03 -5.47 8.65
N GLN A 204 -10.12 -5.73 9.96
CA GLN A 204 -9.19 -5.26 10.99
C GLN A 204 -8.99 -3.73 11.09
N THR A 205 -9.77 -2.93 10.36
CA THR A 205 -9.50 -1.51 10.13
C THR A 205 -10.66 -0.59 10.52
N LYS A 206 -11.91 -1.05 10.39
CA LYS A 206 -13.08 -0.22 10.71
C LYS A 206 -14.05 -0.94 11.65
N ASP A 207 -14.34 -0.30 12.77
CA ASP A 207 -15.32 -0.81 13.72
C ASP A 207 -16.73 -0.40 13.29
N PHE A 208 -17.72 -1.23 13.63
CA PHE A 208 -19.13 -0.92 13.51
C PHE A 208 -19.94 -1.52 14.66
N ALA A 209 -21.01 -0.84 15.02
CA ALA A 209 -21.99 -1.27 16.01
C ALA A 209 -23.32 -1.57 15.31
N CYS A 210 -24.10 -2.49 15.87
CA CYS A 210 -25.42 -2.86 15.37
C CYS A 210 -26.43 -2.89 16.52
N GLN A 211 -27.72 -2.81 16.19
CA GLN A 211 -28.78 -3.14 17.15
C GLN A 211 -28.79 -4.65 17.42
N PRO A 212 -29.28 -5.12 18.58
CA PRO A 212 -29.21 -6.55 18.94
C PRO A 212 -29.82 -7.50 17.91
N SER A 213 -30.93 -7.11 17.26
CA SER A 213 -31.56 -7.89 16.19
C SER A 213 -30.66 -8.05 14.98
N ASP A 214 -30.03 -6.96 14.52
CA ASP A 214 -29.17 -6.97 13.34
C ASP A 214 -27.85 -7.68 13.63
N CYS A 215 -27.32 -7.54 14.85
CA CYS A 215 -26.16 -8.31 15.30
C CYS A 215 -26.44 -9.80 15.34
N GLN A 216 -27.66 -10.22 15.74
CA GLN A 216 -28.04 -11.63 15.74
C GLN A 216 -28.10 -12.19 14.31
N THR A 217 -28.72 -11.46 13.38
CA THR A 217 -28.76 -11.87 11.96
C THR A 217 -27.36 -11.94 11.35
N LEU A 218 -26.52 -10.94 11.64
CA LEU A 218 -25.13 -10.94 11.22
C LEU A 218 -24.39 -12.15 11.79
N PHE A 219 -24.47 -12.37 13.11
CA PHE A 219 -23.79 -13.47 13.80
C PHE A 219 -24.13 -14.84 13.19
N VAL A 220 -25.42 -15.13 12.98
CA VAL A 220 -25.84 -16.37 12.32
C VAL A 220 -25.25 -16.47 10.91
N SER A 221 -25.24 -15.38 10.15
CA SER A 221 -24.65 -15.36 8.80
C SER A 221 -23.13 -15.62 8.82
N LEU A 222 -22.42 -15.14 9.85
CA LEU A 222 -20.99 -15.38 10.03
C LEU A 222 -20.71 -16.85 10.37
N GLU A 223 -21.50 -17.47 11.24
CA GLU A 223 -21.34 -18.87 11.64
C GLU A 223 -21.58 -19.84 10.48
N GLU A 224 -22.54 -19.52 9.61
CA GLU A 224 -22.83 -20.26 8.37
C GLU A 224 -21.80 -19.98 7.26
N GLY A 225 -20.88 -19.03 7.46
CA GLY A 225 -19.85 -18.68 6.47
C GLY A 225 -20.40 -18.01 5.22
N TYR A 226 -21.55 -17.34 5.30
CA TYR A 226 -22.19 -16.68 4.16
C TYR A 226 -21.48 -15.39 3.78
N GLY A 227 -21.60 -15.01 2.50
CA GLY A 227 -21.38 -13.64 2.08
C GLY A 227 -22.56 -12.77 2.55
N VAL A 228 -22.28 -11.54 2.97
CA VAL A 228 -23.27 -10.60 3.50
C VAL A 228 -23.17 -9.24 2.80
N LEU A 229 -24.30 -8.63 2.52
CA LEU A 229 -24.40 -7.23 2.10
C LEU A 229 -24.86 -6.41 3.30
N LEU A 230 -23.98 -5.57 3.81
CA LEU A 230 -24.23 -4.77 5.01
C LEU A 230 -24.65 -3.36 4.61
N GLU A 231 -25.71 -2.85 5.22
CA GLU A 231 -26.20 -1.49 4.99
C GLU A 231 -25.92 -0.62 6.21
N PHE A 232 -25.28 0.52 6.00
CA PHE A 232 -24.83 1.45 7.04
C PHE A 232 -25.31 2.87 6.72
N ASP A 233 -25.27 3.74 7.72
CA ASP A 233 -25.32 5.19 7.53
C ASP A 233 -24.00 5.86 7.98
N HIS A 234 -23.81 7.13 7.61
CA HIS A 234 -22.54 7.82 7.82
C HIS A 234 -22.35 8.44 9.21
N GLN A 235 -23.42 8.69 9.97
CA GLN A 235 -23.42 9.29 11.33
C GLN A 235 -22.65 10.62 11.50
N ASN A 236 -22.02 11.16 10.45
CA ASN A 236 -21.11 12.31 10.46
C ASN A 236 -19.99 12.24 11.51
N GLN A 237 -19.55 11.03 11.86
CA GLN A 237 -18.54 10.79 12.89
C GLN A 237 -17.45 9.82 12.35
N PRO A 238 -16.46 10.31 11.59
CA PRO A 238 -15.51 9.47 10.84
C PRO A 238 -14.68 8.53 11.72
N THR A 239 -14.41 8.94 12.95
CA THR A 239 -13.61 8.21 13.93
C THR A 239 -14.41 7.24 14.78
N GLN A 240 -15.75 7.36 14.80
CA GLN A 240 -16.61 6.45 15.55
C GLN A 240 -16.90 5.17 14.76
N PRO A 241 -17.35 4.10 15.44
CA PRO A 241 -17.85 2.92 14.76
C PRO A 241 -18.98 3.28 13.78
N LEU A 242 -19.04 2.62 12.63
CA LEU A 242 -20.20 2.73 11.73
C LEU A 242 -21.45 2.19 12.45
N HIS A 243 -22.63 2.66 12.07
CA HIS A 243 -23.88 2.11 12.56
C HIS A 243 -24.49 1.22 11.47
N LEU A 244 -24.55 -0.08 11.74
CA LEU A 244 -25.20 -1.05 10.86
C LEU A 244 -26.71 -0.90 11.01
N LEU A 245 -27.37 -0.59 9.88
CA LEU A 245 -28.81 -0.49 9.80
C LEU A 245 -29.47 -1.87 9.69
N ARG A 246 -28.87 -2.76 8.89
CA ARG A 246 -29.33 -4.15 8.68
C ARG A 246 -28.34 -4.96 7.86
N VAL A 247 -28.51 -6.28 7.90
CA VAL A 247 -28.00 -7.19 6.87
C VAL A 247 -28.98 -7.19 5.71
N ALA A 248 -28.66 -6.48 4.63
CA ALA A 248 -29.56 -6.28 3.49
C ALA A 248 -29.76 -7.55 2.65
N CYS A 249 -28.72 -8.39 2.56
CA CYS A 249 -28.76 -9.68 1.86
C CYS A 249 -27.68 -10.60 2.44
N PHE A 250 -27.91 -11.92 2.37
CA PHE A 250 -26.89 -12.93 2.63
C PHE A 250 -27.10 -14.13 1.71
N ALA A 251 -26.02 -14.77 1.30
CA ALA A 251 -26.05 -15.98 0.48
C ALA A 251 -24.72 -16.75 0.61
N PRO A 252 -24.68 -18.04 0.23
CA PRO A 252 -23.42 -18.79 0.16
C PRO A 252 -22.34 -18.05 -0.66
N PRO A 253 -21.05 -18.13 -0.29
CA PRO A 253 -19.99 -17.33 -0.92
C PRO A 253 -19.93 -17.44 -2.45
N ASP A 254 -20.14 -18.64 -2.99
CA ASP A 254 -20.04 -18.90 -4.43
C ASP A 254 -21.19 -18.29 -5.24
N THR A 255 -22.34 -18.03 -4.60
CA THR A 255 -23.53 -17.44 -5.23
C THR A 255 -23.82 -16.02 -4.77
N PHE A 256 -23.05 -15.50 -3.81
CA PHE A 256 -23.26 -14.21 -3.18
C PHE A 256 -23.35 -13.08 -4.20
N ARG A 257 -22.39 -12.99 -5.11
CA ARG A 257 -22.37 -11.93 -6.13
C ARG A 257 -23.57 -11.98 -7.07
N ALA A 258 -24.08 -13.17 -7.41
CA ALA A 258 -25.24 -13.31 -8.30
C ALA A 258 -26.58 -13.06 -7.59
N THR A 259 -26.60 -13.19 -6.26
CA THR A 259 -27.83 -13.13 -5.45
C THR A 259 -28.03 -11.76 -4.80
N CYS A 260 -26.93 -11.12 -4.38
CA CYS A 260 -26.96 -9.93 -3.54
C CYS A 260 -26.39 -8.66 -4.20
N MET A 261 -25.72 -8.75 -5.35
CA MET A 261 -25.04 -7.62 -6.02
C MET A 261 -25.52 -7.46 -7.47
#